data_AF-A0A2V3ZLJ1-F1
#
_entry.id   AF-A0A2V3ZLJ1-F1
#
_cell.length_a   1.000
_cell.length_b   1.000
_cell.length_c   1.000
_cell.angle_alpha   90.00
_cell.angle_beta   90.00
_cell.angle_gamma   90.00
#
_symmetry.space_group_name_H-M   'P 1'
#
loop_
_entity.id
_entity.type
_entity.pdbx_description
1 polymer ?
#
loop_
_entity_poly.entity_id
_entity_poly.type
_entity_poly.pdbx_seq_one_letter_code
_entity_poly.pdbx_strand_id
1 'polypeptide(L)'
;MEMPTFDELKDLAERDPEGFEVLRAELIEDCIRRSSGCNQRRLRGLQFVIEARRRVAGSPMKALLDIQAMMYDSLLGLQQALHVPERPPEPSAPATARVLQFGESKPSAD
;
A
#
# COMPACT_ATOMS: atom_id res chain seq x y z
N MET A 1 0.76 22.04 7.07
CA MET A 1 1.95 22.45 7.83
C MET A 1 3.04 22.89 6.85
N GLU A 2 3.97 23.75 7.26
CA GLU A 2 5.25 23.92 6.54
C GLU A 2 6.11 22.67 6.79
N MET A 3 6.84 22.21 5.77
CA MET A 3 7.67 21.00 5.88
C MET A 3 9.01 21.38 6.54
N PRO A 4 9.38 20.80 7.69
CA PRO A 4 10.69 21.05 8.28
C PRO A 4 11.82 20.55 7.37
N THR A 5 12.97 21.19 7.48
CA THR A 5 14.19 20.77 6.78
C THR A 5 14.72 19.45 7.34
N PHE A 6 15.62 18.81 6.58
CA PHE A 6 16.28 17.57 7.04
C PHE A 6 17.03 17.77 8.36
N ASP A 7 17.76 18.89 8.51
CA ASP A 7 18.56 19.17 9.70
C ASP A 7 17.65 19.36 10.92
N GLU A 8 16.53 20.07 10.80
CA GLU A 8 15.54 20.22 11.89
C GLU A 8 14.92 18.89 12.31
N LEU A 9 14.61 18.01 11.35
CA LEU A 9 14.08 16.67 11.62
C LEU A 9 15.10 15.78 12.30
N LYS A 10 16.37 15.85 11.88
CA LYS A 10 17.48 15.10 12.48
C LYS A 10 17.71 15.55 13.92
N ASP A 11 17.81 16.86 14.15
CA ASP A 11 18.00 17.44 15.48
C ASP A 11 16.84 17.11 16.42
N LEU A 12 15.61 17.05 15.90
CA LEU A 12 14.45 16.61 16.66
C LEU A 12 14.54 15.13 17.02
N ALA A 13 14.86 14.26 16.06
CA ALA A 13 14.99 12.82 16.29
C ALA A 13 16.09 12.48 17.31
N GLU A 14 17.18 13.26 17.37
CA GLU A 14 18.26 13.06 18.34
C GLU A 14 17.87 13.52 19.75
N ARG A 15 17.17 14.64 19.89
CA ARG A 15 16.81 15.23 21.19
C ARG A 15 15.50 14.71 21.78
N ASP A 16 14.52 14.43 20.92
CA ASP A 16 13.16 14.00 21.29
C ASP A 16 12.60 13.01 20.25
N PRO A 17 12.96 11.72 20.35
CA PRO A 17 12.48 10.68 19.43
C PRO A 17 10.95 10.52 19.43
N GLU A 18 10.29 10.74 20.56
CA GLU A 18 8.83 10.63 20.67
C GLU A 18 8.15 11.79 19.94
N GLY A 19 8.63 13.02 20.17
CA GLY A 19 8.18 14.22 19.45
C GLY A 19 8.39 14.12 17.94
N PHE A 20 9.49 13.50 17.49
CA PHE A 20 9.71 13.20 16.08
C PHE A 20 8.61 12.29 15.49
N GLU A 21 8.23 11.22 16.19
CA GLU A 21 7.19 10.31 15.72
C GLU A 21 5.79 10.98 15.71
N VAL A 22 5.50 11.86 16.66
CA VAL A 22 4.28 12.69 16.67
C VAL A 22 4.25 13.60 15.45
N LEU A 23 5.30 14.39 15.23
CA LEU A 23 5.39 15.31 14.09
C LEU A 23 5.28 14.54 12.76
N ARG A 24 5.92 13.38 12.66
CA ARG A 24 5.82 12.52 11.48
C ARG A 24 4.37 12.09 11.21
N ALA A 25 3.64 11.68 12.24
CA ALA A 25 2.23 11.29 12.10
C ALA A 25 1.36 12.48 11.67
N GLU A 26 1.61 13.67 12.21
CA GLU A 26 0.90 14.89 11.84
C GLU A 26 1.15 15.29 10.38
N LEU A 27 2.40 15.28 9.93
CA LEU A 27 2.76 15.59 8.54
C LEU A 27 2.10 14.61 7.54
N ILE A 28 2.03 13.33 7.90
CA ILE A 28 1.37 12.31 7.08
C ILE A 28 -0.14 12.54 7.04
N GLU A 29 -0.80 12.76 8.18
CA GLU A 29 -2.25 13.01 8.18
C GLU A 29 -2.61 14.30 7.44
N ASP A 30 -1.77 15.35 7.55
CA ASP A 30 -1.90 16.57 6.77
C ASP A 30 -1.83 16.30 5.26
N CYS A 31 -0.88 15.46 4.82
CA CYS A 31 -0.75 15.05 3.43
C CYS A 31 -2.00 14.27 2.95
N ILE A 32 -2.47 13.31 3.74
CA ILE A 32 -3.67 12.53 3.44
C ILE A 32 -4.88 13.45 3.33
N ARG A 33 -5.11 14.31 4.32
CA ARG A 33 -6.26 15.23 4.37
C ARG A 33 -6.32 16.19 3.18
N ARG A 34 -5.17 16.61 2.65
CA ARG A 34 -5.07 17.49 1.48
C ARG A 34 -5.33 16.78 0.14
N SER A 35 -5.32 15.45 0.12
CA SER A 35 -5.62 14.68 -1.09
C SER A 35 -7.13 14.66 -1.41
N SER A 36 -7.48 14.38 -2.67
CA SER A 36 -8.88 14.22 -3.10
C SER A 36 -9.57 13.07 -2.35
N GLY A 37 -10.89 13.17 -2.17
CA GLY A 37 -11.66 12.19 -1.38
C GLY A 37 -11.50 10.73 -1.83
N CYS A 38 -11.37 10.49 -3.14
CA CYS A 38 -11.09 9.15 -3.67
C CYS A 38 -9.71 8.62 -3.24
N ASN A 39 -8.71 9.49 -3.16
CA ASN A 39 -7.34 9.13 -2.80
C ASN A 39 -7.13 9.00 -1.29
N GLN A 40 -7.88 9.73 -0.47
CA GLN A 40 -7.77 9.67 0.99
C GLN A 40 -7.91 8.24 1.54
N ARG A 41 -8.93 7.50 1.08
CA ARG A 41 -9.15 6.12 1.51
C ARG A 41 -7.96 5.22 1.15
N ARG A 42 -7.45 5.37 -0.07
CA ARG A 42 -6.31 4.58 -0.55
C ARG A 42 -5.03 4.91 0.24
N LEU A 43 -4.76 6.18 0.48
CA LEU A 43 -3.59 6.64 1.23
C LEU A 43 -3.63 6.18 2.69
N ARG A 44 -4.78 6.20 3.36
CA ARG A 44 -4.91 5.63 4.72
C ARG A 44 -4.59 4.13 4.76
N GLY A 45 -5.04 3.39 3.75
CA GLY A 45 -4.68 1.97 3.61
C GLY A 45 -3.17 1.76 3.39
N LEU A 46 -2.54 2.58 2.55
CA LEU A 46 -1.09 2.53 2.35
C LEU A 46 -0.32 2.88 3.62
N GLN A 47 -0.76 3.92 4.34
CA GLN A 47 -0.15 4.33 5.59
C GLN A 47 -0.22 3.22 6.64
N PHE A 48 -1.35 2.50 6.75
CA PHE A 48 -1.46 1.33 7.62
C PHE A 48 -0.42 0.24 7.28
N VAL A 49 -0.23 -0.06 5.99
CA VAL A 49 0.76 -1.05 5.54
C VAL A 49 2.19 -0.60 5.86
N ILE A 50 2.50 0.68 5.63
CA ILE A 50 3.81 1.26 5.95
C ILE A 50 4.11 1.14 7.45
N GLU A 51 3.16 1.52 8.31
CA GLU A 51 3.33 1.40 9.77
C GLU A 51 3.51 -0.06 10.21
N ALA A 52 2.73 -0.99 9.65
CA ALA A 52 2.88 -2.40 9.97
C ALA A 52 4.29 -2.92 9.59
N ARG A 53 4.81 -2.54 8.41
CA ARG A 53 6.19 -2.89 8.00
C ARG A 53 7.23 -2.29 8.93
N ARG A 54 7.09 -1.02 9.31
CA ARG A 54 7.99 -0.36 10.28
C ARG A 54 8.02 -1.08 11.62
N ARG A 55 6.84 -1.48 12.14
CA ARG A 55 6.71 -2.13 13.46
C ARG A 55 7.29 -3.54 13.51
N VAL A 56 7.14 -4.30 12.42
CA VAL A 56 7.60 -5.70 12.35
C VAL A 56 9.06 -5.82 11.92
N ALA A 57 9.61 -4.78 11.27
CA ALA A 57 11.02 -4.77 10.88
C ALA A 57 11.95 -4.80 12.10
N GLY A 58 12.94 -5.69 12.07
CA GLY A 58 13.92 -5.85 13.17
C GLY A 58 14.92 -4.69 13.32
N SER A 59 14.91 -3.71 12.41
CA SER A 59 15.72 -2.49 12.51
C SER A 59 15.16 -1.36 11.64
N PRO A 60 15.50 -0.09 11.92
CA PRO A 60 15.10 1.05 11.08
C PRO A 60 15.58 0.93 9.62
N MET A 61 16.79 0.40 9.42
CA MET A 61 17.35 0.18 8.07
C MET A 61 16.57 -0.90 7.32
N LYS A 62 16.16 -1.98 7.99
CA LYS A 62 15.31 -3.01 7.36
C LYS A 62 13.97 -2.43 6.96
N ALA A 63 13.35 -1.63 7.82
CA ALA A 63 12.09 -0.95 7.52
C ALA A 63 12.22 -0.04 6.29
N LEU A 64 13.32 0.73 6.19
CA LEU A 64 13.61 1.59 5.05
C LEU A 64 13.68 0.79 3.75
N LEU A 65 14.45 -0.30 3.73
CA LEU A 65 14.58 -1.16 2.55
C LEU A 65 13.22 -1.78 2.15
N ASP A 66 12.42 -2.20 3.12
CA ASP A 66 11.09 -2.79 2.87
C ASP A 66 10.08 -1.79 2.32
N ILE A 67 10.16 -0.53 2.75
CA ILE A 67 9.34 0.57 2.23
C ILE A 67 9.81 0.95 0.82
N GLN A 68 11.13 1.06 0.60
CA GLN A 68 11.70 1.34 -0.72
C GLN A 68 11.30 0.27 -1.74
N ALA A 69 11.38 -1.02 -1.38
CA ALA A 69 10.92 -2.12 -2.23
C ALA A 69 9.46 -1.96 -2.63
N MET A 70 8.57 -1.60 -1.69
CA MET A 70 7.15 -1.33 -1.97
C MET A 70 6.95 -0.22 -3.00
N MET A 71 7.75 0.85 -2.90
CA MET A 71 7.69 1.98 -3.83
C MET A 71 8.19 1.56 -5.22
N TYR A 72 9.27 0.79 -5.29
CA TYR A 72 9.79 0.25 -6.55
C TYR A 72 8.80 -0.71 -7.22
N ASP A 73 8.16 -1.61 -6.46
CA ASP A 73 7.12 -2.51 -6.99
C ASP A 73 5.96 -1.71 -7.59
N SER A 74 5.55 -0.62 -6.93
CA SER A 74 4.48 0.26 -7.42
C SER A 74 4.88 0.98 -8.72
N LEU A 75 6.14 1.43 -8.82
CA LEU A 75 6.68 2.06 -10.02
C LEU A 75 6.77 1.08 -11.19
N LEU A 76 7.22 -0.15 -10.94
CA LEU A 76 7.28 -1.22 -11.94
C LEU A 76 5.86 -1.58 -12.44
N GLY A 77 4.90 -1.69 -11.52
CA GLY A 77 3.50 -1.91 -11.88
C GLY A 77 2.93 -0.80 -12.76
N LEU A 78 3.25 0.46 -12.46
CA LEU A 78 2.87 1.60 -13.29
C LEU A 78 3.51 1.52 -14.69
N GLN A 79 4.83 1.25 -14.76
CA GLN A 79 5.54 1.11 -16.02
C GLN A 79 4.93 0.00 -16.90
N GLN A 80 4.57 -1.13 -16.29
CA GLN A 80 3.90 -2.23 -16.99
C GLN A 80 2.54 -1.78 -17.52
N ALA A 81 1.71 -1.14 -16.69
CA ALA A 81 0.38 -0.67 -17.08
C ALA A 81 0.41 0.33 -18.24
N LEU A 82 1.44 1.18 -18.32
CA LEU A 82 1.62 2.14 -19.40
C LEU A 82 2.13 1.52 -20.71
N HIS A 83 2.80 0.35 -20.63
CA HIS A 83 3.38 -0.33 -21.79
C HIS A 83 2.54 -1.52 -22.29
N VAL A 84 1.35 -1.77 -21.73
CA VAL A 84 0.46 -2.82 -22.24
C VAL A 84 -0.04 -2.40 -23.64
N PRO A 85 0.33 -3.10 -24.72
CA PRO A 85 -0.27 -2.85 -26.03
C PRO A 85 -1.78 -3.14 -25.95
N GLU A 86 -2.59 -2.35 -26.66
CA GLU A 86 -4.03 -2.61 -26.73
C GLU A 86 -4.27 -4.08 -27.08
N ARG A 87 -4.95 -4.79 -26.18
CA ARG A 87 -5.34 -6.16 -26.42
C ARG A 87 -6.21 -6.16 -27.69
N PRO A 88 -5.88 -6.95 -28.73
CA PRO A 88 -6.81 -7.16 -29.83
C PRO A 88 -8.16 -7.58 -29.25
N PRO A 89 -9.29 -7.12 -29.82
CA PRO A 89 -10.61 -7.51 -29.31
C PRO A 89 -10.69 -9.04 -29.30
N GLU A 90 -10.71 -9.63 -28.10
CA GLU A 90 -10.97 -11.05 -27.93
C GLU A 90 -12.35 -11.33 -28.54
N PRO A 91 -12.51 -12.37 -29.36
CA PRO A 91 -13.82 -12.75 -29.86
C PRO A 91 -14.74 -12.97 -28.66
N SER A 92 -15.89 -12.31 -28.69
CA SER A 92 -16.97 -12.44 -27.70
C SER A 92 -17.24 -13.91 -27.39
N ALA A 93 -16.74 -14.40 -26.25
CA ALA A 93 -17.10 -15.71 -25.76
C ALA A 93 -18.63 -15.78 -25.59
N PRO A 94 -19.28 -16.91 -25.93
CA PRO A 94 -20.73 -17.02 -25.79
C PRO A 94 -21.13 -16.80 -24.33
N ALA A 95 -22.19 -16.01 -24.13
CA ALA A 95 -22.71 -15.54 -22.84
C ALA A 95 -23.25 -16.64 -21.90
N THR A 96 -22.97 -17.90 -22.17
CA THR A 96 -23.45 -19.05 -21.41
C THR A 96 -22.29 -19.71 -20.68
N ALA A 97 -22.12 -19.39 -19.40
CA ALA A 97 -21.25 -20.15 -18.50
C ALA A 97 -21.95 -21.45 -18.08
N ARG A 98 -21.22 -22.57 -18.09
CA ARG A 98 -21.73 -23.87 -17.64
C ARG A 98 -21.55 -23.98 -16.13
N VAL A 99 -22.64 -23.97 -15.37
CA VAL A 99 -22.63 -24.20 -13.92
C VAL A 99 -22.20 -25.65 -13.66
N LEU A 100 -21.08 -25.82 -12.96
CA LEU A 100 -20.65 -27.12 -12.46
C LEU A 100 -21.39 -27.39 -11.15
N GLN A 101 -22.23 -28.42 -11.14
CA GLN A 101 -22.85 -28.89 -9.91
C GLN A 101 -21.80 -29.67 -9.10
N PHE A 102 -21.52 -29.21 -7.88
CA PHE A 102 -20.78 -30.00 -6.92
C PHE A 102 -21.71 -31.10 -6.40
N GLY A 103 -21.35 -32.36 -6.67
CA GLY A 103 -22.11 -33.50 -6.18
C GLY A 103 -22.14 -33.50 -4.66
N GLU A 104 -23.32 -33.56 -4.07
CA GLU A 104 -23.49 -33.75 -2.63
C GLU A 104 -22.83 -35.09 -2.25
N SER A 105 -21.82 -35.02 -1.39
CA SER A 105 -21.27 -36.21 -0.74
C SER A 105 -22.38 -36.87 0.06
N LYS A 106 -22.81 -38.07 -0.34
CA LYS A 106 -23.73 -38.88 0.47
C LYS A 106 -23.14 -39.02 1.88
N PRO A 107 -23.91 -38.77 2.95
CA PRO A 107 -23.45 -39.10 4.28
C PRO A 107 -23.26 -40.62 4.37
N SER A 108 -22.07 -41.02 4.81
CA SER A 108 -21.76 -42.40 5.18
C SER A 108 -22.73 -42.81 6.29
N ALA A 109 -23.55 -43.84 6.04
CA ALA A 109 -24.32 -44.50 7.09
C ALA A 109 -23.40 -45.48 7.83
N ASP A 110 -23.55 -45.51 9.15
CA ASP A 110 -22.90 -46.43 10.11
C ASP A 110 -23.07 -47.92 9.74
#